data_AF-A0A421DVF2-F1
#
_entry.id   AF-A0A421DVF2-F1
#
_cell.length_a   1.000
_cell.length_b   1.000
_cell.length_c   1.000
_cell.angle_alpha   90.00
_cell.angle_beta   90.00
_cell.angle_gamma   90.00
#
_symmetry.space_group_name_H-M   'P 1'
#
loop_
_entity.id
_entity.type
_entity.pdbx_description
1 polymer ?
#
loop_
_entity_poly.entity_id
_entity_poly.type
_entity_poly.pdbx_seq_one_letter_code
_entity_poly.pdbx_strand_id
1 'polypeptide(L)'
;MSDSGTTQDSNEVRDSQFVGCSVKGPDHEGNGTPCQDSWSGKKLSDSRIVLAVADGLGSAEYSHIGSKIATDTLVGHLESEVSEVDTIDENSMRGLMREGFESAREALSEKAKEVENPVSELNTTLLATVGGPSGVVGAGVGDGGIVGHHNGSHDLIIPREDSKYANTTTPIQSDRWEDSYRIGGSKKVDLFAVFSDGLDQFTWDGRESVKDSFFGQIFNFAQSSEDLSQLQQEFRAFLNDDRFRKYSGDDKTIAVGVIPSDRDKSQIKQTDSKDRKESTAQTIAPNQKSSDSGVEQTGPVAKEREAENFAEKIVSTNSDTVFLTERLEELQDGCIYRVSGRDVSVAKIYTVENRNKSMEGKVRLLQKYNNEIESPRNGRILFQWPIELMGTYLNNKFLGCRLQYNPYSKTKNILEFAKQQNMGNEGFLSGVKETVSELPFFSEENLQRKIIALNLATGLKYIHENDMAVGNMSHENIAVQNYDVLFKNCDTFYLEYDDVYFKGSNKDSRYALREEPDNTLVQAKNSDLFGLGVHIFQLLLGTHPFESGDPSKKNFDSLINDARQTTERSSSTNHHEPEFSKLPDVIQLKFKECFIDGIDDPTARPKAVEWVRAMNNII
;
A
#
# COMPACT_ATOMS: atom_id res chain seq x y z
N MET A 1 27.27 -43.31 7.32
CA MET A 1 27.43 -42.13 6.46
C MET A 1 26.18 -41.30 6.62
N SER A 2 26.19 -40.42 7.62
CA SER A 2 25.12 -39.50 7.96
C SER A 2 25.67 -38.11 7.65
N ASP A 3 25.17 -37.50 6.59
CA ASP A 3 25.57 -36.16 6.19
C ASP A 3 24.69 -35.16 6.92
N SER A 4 25.29 -34.42 7.85
CA SER A 4 24.67 -33.39 8.65
C SER A 4 24.59 -32.10 7.83
N GLY A 5 23.40 -31.77 7.34
CA GLY A 5 23.12 -30.46 6.75
C GLY A 5 23.28 -29.37 7.79
N THR A 6 24.37 -28.62 7.72
CA THR A 6 24.62 -27.42 8.50
C THR A 6 23.69 -26.32 7.98
N THR A 7 22.73 -25.90 8.79
CA THR A 7 22.02 -24.63 8.61
C THR A 7 23.04 -23.51 8.75
N GLN A 8 23.38 -22.85 7.64
CA GLN A 8 24.09 -21.57 7.68
C GLN A 8 23.14 -20.51 8.27
N ASP A 9 23.40 -20.11 9.51
CA ASP A 9 22.97 -18.81 10.04
C ASP A 9 23.75 -17.73 9.28
N SER A 10 23.14 -17.11 8.27
CA SER A 10 23.69 -15.93 7.61
C SER A 10 23.14 -14.67 8.27
N ASN A 11 23.73 -14.27 9.41
CA ASN A 11 23.71 -12.87 9.84
C ASN A 11 24.77 -12.11 9.03
N GLU A 12 24.50 -11.84 7.76
CA GLU A 12 25.34 -10.95 6.95
C GLU A 12 25.01 -9.50 7.28
N VAL A 13 26.05 -8.74 7.66
CA VAL A 13 25.98 -7.28 7.78
C VAL A 13 25.67 -6.74 6.39
N ARG A 14 24.52 -6.08 6.22
CA ARG A 14 24.14 -5.49 4.95
C ARG A 14 25.19 -4.48 4.50
N ASP A 15 25.70 -4.66 3.29
CA ASP A 15 26.62 -3.71 2.68
C ASP A 15 25.86 -2.44 2.25
N SER A 16 26.56 -1.31 2.17
CA SER A 16 25.97 -0.07 1.67
C SER A 16 25.58 -0.22 0.20
N GLN A 17 24.41 0.29 -0.16
CA GLN A 17 23.92 0.22 -1.55
C GLN A 17 23.07 1.44 -1.90
N PHE A 18 22.97 1.74 -3.20
CA PHE A 18 22.09 2.79 -3.67
C PHE A 18 21.39 2.39 -4.97
N VAL A 19 20.25 3.02 -5.22
CA VAL A 19 19.47 2.90 -6.45
C VAL A 19 18.94 4.26 -6.84
N GLY A 20 18.91 4.57 -8.14
CA GLY A 20 18.29 5.79 -8.64
C GLY A 20 17.73 5.61 -10.03
N CYS A 21 16.74 6.41 -10.36
CA CYS A 21 16.19 6.47 -11.70
C CYS A 21 15.52 7.82 -11.99
N SER A 22 15.52 8.18 -13.28
CA SER A 22 14.75 9.29 -13.86
C SER A 22 13.75 8.72 -14.86
N VAL A 23 12.51 9.18 -14.78
CA VAL A 23 11.41 8.76 -15.63
C VAL A 23 10.79 9.98 -16.29
N LYS A 24 10.74 9.91 -17.62
CA LYS A 24 10.17 10.95 -18.47
C LYS A 24 8.68 11.18 -18.16
N GLY A 25 8.28 12.44 -18.07
CA GLY A 25 6.94 12.91 -17.83
C GLY A 25 6.03 12.86 -19.06
N PRO A 26 4.71 12.72 -18.88
CA PRO A 26 3.75 12.81 -19.98
C PRO A 26 3.84 14.09 -20.82
N ASP A 27 4.16 15.23 -20.22
CA ASP A 27 4.24 16.51 -20.93
C ASP A 27 5.43 16.53 -21.89
N HIS A 28 6.60 16.05 -21.43
CA HIS A 28 7.77 15.86 -22.28
C HIS A 28 7.58 14.78 -23.34
N GLU A 29 6.79 13.73 -23.05
CA GLU A 29 6.43 12.72 -24.04
C GLU A 29 5.55 13.29 -25.15
N GLY A 30 4.50 14.04 -24.77
CA GLY A 30 3.61 14.69 -25.72
C GLY A 30 4.32 15.72 -26.61
N ASN A 31 5.33 16.41 -26.06
CA ASN A 31 6.11 17.43 -26.78
C ASN A 31 7.32 16.85 -27.53
N GLY A 32 7.62 15.56 -27.38
CA GLY A 32 8.78 14.93 -28.01
C GLY A 32 10.15 15.42 -27.49
N THR A 33 10.19 16.10 -26.33
CA THR A 33 11.43 16.57 -25.70
C THR A 33 12.12 15.45 -24.93
N PRO A 34 13.45 15.46 -24.69
CA PRO A 34 14.10 14.48 -23.84
C PRO A 34 13.66 14.58 -22.38
N CYS A 35 13.97 13.57 -21.57
CA CYS A 35 13.92 13.69 -20.11
C CYS A 35 14.94 14.75 -19.69
N GLN A 36 14.49 15.84 -19.10
CA GLN A 36 15.25 16.98 -18.59
C GLN A 36 15.80 16.71 -17.20
N ASP A 37 15.18 15.82 -16.44
CA ASP A 37 15.69 15.28 -15.19
C ASP A 37 16.95 14.40 -15.35
N SER A 38 17.86 14.45 -14.38
CA SER A 38 19.01 13.55 -14.26
C SER A 38 19.33 13.17 -12.81
N TRP A 39 20.00 12.04 -12.64
CA TRP A 39 20.61 11.64 -11.38
C TRP A 39 21.99 11.01 -11.62
N SER A 40 22.84 11.07 -10.60
CA SER A 40 24.15 10.42 -10.58
C SER A 40 24.46 9.92 -9.17
N GLY A 41 25.26 8.86 -9.05
CA GLY A 41 25.53 8.25 -7.75
C GLY A 41 26.80 7.40 -7.72
N LYS A 42 27.48 7.43 -6.57
CA LYS A 42 28.71 6.68 -6.33
C LYS A 42 28.74 6.11 -4.91
N LYS A 43 29.20 4.87 -4.82
CA LYS A 43 29.61 4.24 -3.56
C LYS A 43 31.12 4.40 -3.43
N LEU A 44 31.58 4.99 -2.33
CA LEU A 44 32.98 5.18 -2.01
C LEU A 44 33.57 3.91 -1.38
N SER A 45 34.90 3.84 -1.29
CA SER A 45 35.62 2.65 -0.83
C SER A 45 35.33 2.25 0.62
N ASP A 46 34.74 3.12 1.42
CA ASP A 46 34.44 2.92 2.85
C ASP A 46 32.93 2.88 3.15
N SER A 47 32.13 2.47 2.17
CA SER A 47 30.67 2.32 2.30
C SER A 47 29.91 3.63 2.47
N ARG A 48 30.55 4.78 2.22
CA ARG A 48 29.86 6.05 2.00
C ARG A 48 29.21 6.09 0.63
N ILE A 49 28.11 6.82 0.52
CA ILE A 49 27.34 6.96 -0.71
C ILE A 49 27.18 8.45 -1.00
N VAL A 50 27.44 8.83 -2.24
CA VAL A 50 27.17 10.16 -2.80
C VAL A 50 26.05 10.02 -3.83
N LEU A 51 24.99 10.81 -3.72
CA LEU A 51 23.90 10.87 -4.70
C LEU A 51 23.64 12.34 -5.09
N ALA A 52 23.31 12.56 -6.36
CA ALA A 52 22.83 13.85 -6.85
C ALA A 52 21.62 13.67 -7.77
N VAL A 53 20.70 14.63 -7.72
CA VAL A 53 19.53 14.76 -8.60
C VAL A 53 19.43 16.20 -9.09
N ALA A 54 19.00 16.37 -10.32
CA ALA A 54 18.79 17.67 -10.94
C ALA A 54 17.57 17.61 -11.86
N ASP A 55 16.72 18.61 -11.76
CA ASP A 55 15.65 18.90 -12.71
C ASP A 55 16.09 20.02 -13.67
N GLY A 56 15.98 19.74 -14.96
CA GLY A 56 16.32 20.69 -16.01
C GLY A 56 15.14 21.60 -16.31
N LEU A 57 15.29 22.91 -16.12
CA LEU A 57 14.20 23.86 -16.31
C LEU A 57 13.59 23.77 -17.73
N GLY A 58 12.27 23.61 -17.81
CA GLY A 58 11.54 23.53 -19.09
C GLY A 58 11.66 24.76 -20.01
N SER A 59 12.14 25.90 -19.48
CA SER A 59 12.43 27.11 -20.27
C SER A 59 13.77 27.07 -21.01
N ALA A 60 14.61 26.05 -20.78
CA ALA A 60 15.97 25.95 -21.29
C ALA A 60 16.07 24.77 -22.27
N GLU A 61 16.49 25.04 -23.52
CA GLU A 61 16.43 24.05 -24.61
C GLU A 61 17.31 22.81 -24.35
N TYR A 62 18.46 23.04 -23.71
CA TYR A 62 19.46 22.01 -23.43
C TYR A 62 19.50 21.60 -21.95
N SER A 63 18.41 21.81 -21.21
CA SER A 63 18.35 21.52 -19.78
C SER A 63 18.66 20.05 -19.42
N HIS A 64 18.27 19.09 -20.28
CA HIS A 64 18.64 17.67 -20.17
C HIS A 64 20.15 17.40 -20.22
N ILE A 65 20.91 18.24 -20.91
CA ILE A 65 22.38 18.19 -20.91
C ILE A 65 22.91 18.88 -19.65
N GLY A 66 22.28 19.99 -19.25
CA GLY A 66 22.62 20.74 -18.04
C GLY A 66 22.50 19.91 -16.76
N SER A 67 21.35 19.29 -16.53
CA SER A 67 21.08 18.45 -15.37
C SER A 67 22.06 17.28 -15.27
N LYS A 68 22.39 16.65 -16.41
CA LYS A 68 23.36 15.58 -16.48
C LYS A 68 24.78 16.04 -16.12
N ILE A 69 25.24 17.14 -16.69
CA ILE A 69 26.57 17.69 -16.38
C ILE A 69 26.64 18.09 -14.90
N ALA A 70 25.62 18.78 -14.39
CA ALA A 70 25.60 19.24 -13.01
C ALA A 70 25.70 18.08 -12.01
N THR A 71 24.91 17.03 -12.20
CA THR A 71 24.92 15.84 -11.33
C THR A 71 26.23 15.07 -11.43
N ASP A 72 26.73 14.80 -12.64
CA ASP A 72 27.97 14.04 -12.83
C ASP A 72 29.20 14.79 -12.28
N THR A 73 29.29 16.10 -12.54
CA THR A 73 30.40 16.94 -12.05
C THR A 73 30.42 16.99 -10.54
N LEU A 74 29.26 17.22 -9.90
CA LEU A 74 29.19 17.29 -8.44
C LEU A 74 29.53 15.93 -7.81
N VAL A 75 28.98 14.82 -8.33
CA VAL A 75 29.28 13.48 -7.80
C VAL A 75 30.76 13.15 -7.98
N GLY A 76 31.36 13.50 -9.11
CA GLY A 76 32.79 13.31 -9.34
C GLY A 76 33.68 14.09 -8.37
N HIS A 77 33.31 15.35 -8.08
CA HIS A 77 34.00 16.18 -7.08
C HIS A 77 33.88 15.57 -5.67
N LEU A 78 32.67 15.20 -5.25
CA LEU A 78 32.48 14.60 -3.93
C LEU A 78 33.12 13.21 -3.82
N GLU A 79 33.19 12.43 -4.90
CA GLU A 79 33.92 11.15 -4.92
C GLU A 79 35.42 11.35 -4.61
N SER A 80 36.05 12.42 -5.13
CA SER A 80 37.46 12.71 -4.84
C SER A 80 37.68 13.24 -3.43
N GLU A 81 36.87 14.21 -3.00
CA GLU A 81 37.14 14.97 -1.77
C GLU A 81 36.58 14.32 -0.50
N VAL A 82 35.41 13.65 -0.58
CA VAL A 82 34.78 13.05 0.61
C VAL A 82 35.65 11.96 1.20
N SER A 83 36.41 11.24 0.36
CA SER A 83 37.33 10.18 0.76
C SER A 83 38.25 10.58 1.93
N GLU A 84 38.66 11.85 1.99
CA GLU A 84 39.61 12.41 2.97
C GLU A 84 38.96 12.91 4.27
N VAL A 85 37.63 12.80 4.40
CA VAL A 85 36.88 13.27 5.57
C VAL A 85 36.61 12.14 6.57
N ASP A 86 36.90 12.36 7.84
CA ASP A 86 36.68 11.39 8.92
C ASP A 86 35.20 11.21 9.29
N THR A 87 34.41 12.30 9.28
CA THR A 87 33.00 12.29 9.69
C THR A 87 32.10 13.04 8.71
N ILE A 88 30.97 12.43 8.38
CA ILE A 88 29.88 13.06 7.63
C ILE A 88 29.00 13.84 8.61
N ASP A 89 29.27 15.14 8.70
CA ASP A 89 28.48 16.13 9.43
C ASP A 89 28.51 17.47 8.68
N GLU A 90 27.57 18.36 9.01
CA GLU A 90 27.38 19.61 8.27
C GLU A 90 28.63 20.49 8.23
N ASN A 91 29.47 20.51 9.28
CA ASN A 91 30.66 21.35 9.31
C ASN A 91 31.74 20.84 8.36
N SER A 92 32.00 19.52 8.42
CA SER A 92 32.99 18.87 7.57
C SER A 92 32.60 18.91 6.10
N MET A 93 31.29 18.81 5.81
CA MET A 93 30.77 18.77 4.45
C MET A 93 30.45 20.14 3.83
N ARG A 94 30.35 21.22 4.62
CA ARG A 94 29.93 22.54 4.12
C ARG A 94 30.79 23.06 2.98
N GLY A 95 32.12 22.98 3.13
CA GLY A 95 33.07 23.42 2.12
C GLY A 95 32.97 22.58 0.85
N LEU A 96 33.10 21.25 1.00
CA LEU A 96 33.07 20.31 -0.12
C LEU A 96 31.76 20.34 -0.91
N MET A 97 30.62 20.44 -0.23
CA MET A 97 29.33 20.60 -0.92
C MET A 97 29.31 21.89 -1.74
N ARG A 98 29.73 23.02 -1.15
CA ARG A 98 29.73 24.30 -1.87
C ARG A 98 30.68 24.28 -3.07
N GLU A 99 31.89 23.77 -2.91
CA GLU A 99 32.90 23.62 -3.96
C GLU A 99 32.39 22.69 -5.09
N GLY A 100 31.63 21.64 -4.76
CA GLY A 100 30.96 20.78 -5.73
C GLY A 100 29.90 21.52 -6.56
N PHE A 101 29.09 22.38 -5.93
CA PHE A 101 28.13 23.22 -6.64
C PHE A 101 28.82 24.28 -7.53
N GLU A 102 29.92 24.88 -7.05
CA GLU A 102 30.75 25.81 -7.84
C GLU A 102 31.36 25.09 -9.05
N SER A 103 31.90 23.89 -8.86
CA SER A 103 32.43 23.05 -9.94
C SER A 103 31.37 22.72 -11.00
N ALA A 104 30.15 22.39 -10.57
CA ALA A 104 29.03 22.17 -11.50
C ALA A 104 28.68 23.43 -12.31
N ARG A 105 28.67 24.62 -11.67
CA ARG A 105 28.45 25.90 -12.37
C ARG A 105 29.57 26.21 -13.37
N GLU A 106 30.81 25.92 -13.03
CA GLU A 106 31.95 26.09 -13.94
C GLU A 106 31.83 25.16 -15.15
N ALA A 107 31.56 23.87 -14.94
CA ALA A 107 31.39 22.87 -16.01
C ALA A 107 30.25 23.23 -16.96
N LEU A 108 29.12 23.72 -16.45
CA LEU A 108 28.02 24.22 -17.27
C LEU A 108 28.41 25.46 -18.09
N SER A 109 29.18 26.37 -17.49
CA SER A 109 29.67 27.57 -18.20
C SER A 109 30.66 27.21 -19.30
N GLU A 110 31.51 26.21 -19.07
CA GLU A 110 32.41 25.66 -20.08
C GLU A 110 31.64 24.98 -21.21
N LYS A 111 30.63 24.17 -20.88
CA LYS A 111 29.81 23.52 -21.88
C LYS A 111 29.07 24.54 -22.74
N ALA A 112 28.48 25.57 -22.14
CA ALA A 112 27.80 26.65 -22.84
C ALA A 112 28.72 27.33 -23.86
N LYS A 113 29.97 27.61 -23.48
CA LYS A 113 31.00 28.16 -24.38
C LYS A 113 31.35 27.20 -25.52
N GLU A 114 31.50 25.90 -25.22
CA GLU A 114 31.82 24.86 -26.20
C GLU A 114 30.75 24.75 -27.29
N VAL A 115 29.47 24.85 -26.91
CA VAL A 115 28.34 24.75 -27.84
C VAL A 115 27.84 26.11 -28.36
N GLU A 116 28.55 27.19 -28.04
CA GLU A 116 28.23 28.58 -28.42
C GLU A 116 26.79 29.03 -28.05
N ASN A 117 26.27 28.57 -26.92
CA ASN A 117 24.95 28.95 -26.41
C ASN A 117 25.04 29.74 -25.09
N PRO A 118 24.02 30.53 -24.75
CA PRO A 118 23.90 31.10 -23.40
C PRO A 118 23.86 30.01 -22.34
N VAL A 119 24.53 30.21 -21.21
CA VAL A 119 24.51 29.25 -20.10
C VAL A 119 23.09 29.01 -19.54
N SER A 120 22.18 29.97 -19.75
CA SER A 120 20.77 29.84 -19.39
C SER A 120 20.04 28.71 -20.12
N GLU A 121 20.53 28.28 -21.30
CA GLU A 121 19.98 27.13 -22.03
C GLU A 121 20.34 25.78 -21.38
N LEU A 122 21.24 25.79 -20.39
CA LEU A 122 21.63 24.63 -19.59
C LEU A 122 21.11 24.76 -18.14
N ASN A 123 20.16 25.65 -17.88
CA ASN A 123 19.64 25.87 -16.53
C ASN A 123 19.02 24.60 -15.96
N THR A 124 19.38 24.32 -14.70
CA THR A 124 18.95 23.15 -13.95
C THR A 124 18.96 23.46 -12.46
N THR A 125 18.17 22.73 -11.68
CA THR A 125 18.35 22.60 -10.22
C THR A 125 19.49 21.63 -9.92
N LEU A 126 19.90 21.55 -8.66
CA LEU A 126 20.85 20.54 -8.20
C LEU A 126 20.66 20.28 -6.71
N LEU A 127 20.46 19.02 -6.36
CA LEU A 127 20.41 18.53 -4.99
C LEU A 127 21.41 17.40 -4.87
N ALA A 128 22.14 17.37 -3.76
CA ALA A 128 23.15 16.38 -3.50
C ALA A 128 23.15 15.93 -2.05
N THR A 129 23.49 14.68 -1.81
CA THR A 129 23.58 14.10 -0.48
C THR A 129 24.77 13.16 -0.36
N VAL A 130 25.43 13.21 0.79
CA VAL A 130 26.50 12.29 1.18
C VAL A 130 26.04 11.59 2.45
N GLY A 131 26.03 10.25 2.40
CA GLY A 131 25.65 9.40 3.51
C GLY A 131 26.76 8.46 3.93
N GLY A 132 26.96 8.32 5.24
CA GLY A 132 27.90 7.36 5.82
C GLY A 132 27.50 6.97 7.26
N PRO A 133 28.30 6.12 7.92
CA PRO A 133 27.97 5.61 9.25
C PRO A 133 27.77 6.69 10.33
N SER A 134 28.32 7.89 10.16
CA SER A 134 28.17 9.00 11.11
C SER A 134 26.93 9.86 10.88
N GLY A 135 26.25 9.71 9.74
CA GLY A 135 25.10 10.51 9.35
C GLY A 135 25.01 10.77 7.85
N VAL A 136 24.06 11.62 7.50
CA VAL A 136 23.79 12.10 6.14
C VAL A 136 23.81 13.62 6.13
N VAL A 137 24.46 14.21 5.13
CA VAL A 137 24.43 15.65 4.84
C VAL A 137 23.92 15.86 3.43
N GLY A 138 22.96 16.75 3.28
CA GLY A 138 22.41 17.16 2.01
C GLY A 138 22.63 18.64 1.73
N ALA A 139 22.69 19.01 0.46
CA ALA A 139 22.69 20.39 -0.01
C ALA A 139 21.82 20.53 -1.27
N GLY A 140 21.28 21.72 -1.53
CA GLY A 140 20.39 21.94 -2.68
C GLY A 140 20.24 23.40 -3.11
N VAL A 141 20.08 23.59 -4.43
CA VAL A 141 19.65 24.83 -5.09
C VAL A 141 18.55 24.46 -6.10
N GLY A 142 17.44 25.19 -6.05
CA GLY A 142 16.20 24.81 -6.75
C GLY A 142 15.23 24.03 -5.85
N ASP A 143 14.18 23.48 -6.43
CA ASP A 143 13.13 22.70 -5.77
C ASP A 143 13.51 21.21 -5.63
N GLY A 144 12.57 20.36 -5.24
CA GLY A 144 12.87 19.00 -4.77
C GLY A 144 13.26 18.95 -3.30
N GLY A 145 13.76 17.80 -2.85
CA GLY A 145 14.02 17.56 -1.44
C GLY A 145 15.00 16.44 -1.12
N ILE A 146 15.46 16.44 0.13
CA ILE A 146 16.30 15.38 0.69
C ILE A 146 15.73 14.93 2.03
N VAL A 147 15.50 13.63 2.17
CA VAL A 147 14.89 13.01 3.35
C VAL A 147 15.79 11.91 3.88
N GLY A 148 16.02 11.89 5.18
CA GLY A 148 16.61 10.77 5.92
C GLY A 148 15.52 9.94 6.59
N HIS A 149 15.82 8.68 6.89
CA HIS A 149 14.96 7.78 7.63
C HIS A 149 15.74 6.97 8.65
N HIS A 150 15.13 6.82 9.84
CA HIS A 150 15.65 5.99 10.92
C HIS A 150 14.53 5.53 11.87
N ASN A 151 14.50 4.23 12.16
CA ASN A 151 13.56 3.62 13.12
C ASN A 151 12.09 4.04 12.92
N GLY A 152 11.61 4.14 11.67
CA GLY A 152 10.22 4.51 11.38
C GLY A 152 9.96 6.02 11.33
N SER A 153 10.95 6.87 11.59
CA SER A 153 10.83 8.33 11.51
C SER A 153 11.56 8.87 10.28
N HIS A 154 11.04 9.96 9.71
CA HIS A 154 11.63 10.67 8.59
C HIS A 154 12.16 12.04 9.01
N ASP A 155 13.41 12.33 8.68
CA ASP A 155 14.05 13.63 8.91
C ASP A 155 14.11 14.39 7.57
N LEU A 156 13.59 15.63 7.53
CA LEU A 156 13.86 16.52 6.39
C LEU A 156 15.30 17.05 6.51
N ILE A 157 16.17 16.64 5.59
CA ILE A 157 17.56 17.10 5.50
C ILE A 157 17.61 18.40 4.72
N ILE A 158 16.96 18.43 3.54
CA ILE A 158 16.74 19.64 2.76
C ILE A 158 15.24 19.81 2.54
N PRO A 159 14.64 20.89 3.07
CA PRO A 159 13.24 21.17 2.84
C PRO A 159 13.01 21.71 1.43
N ARG A 160 11.74 21.71 1.05
CA ARG A 160 11.26 22.30 -0.21
C ARG A 160 11.70 23.76 -0.31
N GLU A 161 12.04 24.21 -1.53
CA GLU A 161 12.41 25.61 -1.78
C GLU A 161 11.29 26.56 -1.34
N ASP A 162 11.65 27.60 -0.61
CA ASP A 162 10.72 28.62 -0.16
C ASP A 162 10.65 29.77 -1.18
N SER A 163 9.96 29.55 -2.30
CA SER A 163 9.77 30.61 -3.30
C SER A 163 8.54 31.48 -2.93
N LYS A 164 8.77 32.79 -2.81
CA LYS A 164 7.70 33.80 -2.51
C LYS A 164 6.62 33.88 -3.59
N TYR A 165 6.81 33.21 -4.72
CA TYR A 165 5.87 33.11 -5.83
C TYR A 165 5.71 31.62 -6.17
N ALA A 166 4.48 31.12 -6.17
CA ALA A 166 4.20 29.80 -6.71
C ALA A 166 4.71 29.75 -8.17
N ASN A 167 5.50 28.72 -8.51
CA ASN A 167 6.08 28.46 -9.84
C ASN A 167 7.33 29.30 -10.20
N THR A 168 8.22 29.58 -9.26
CA THR A 168 9.56 30.11 -9.59
C THR A 168 10.63 29.35 -8.82
N THR A 169 11.53 28.71 -9.56
CA THR A 169 12.63 27.88 -9.05
C THR A 169 13.94 28.60 -9.32
N THR A 170 14.87 28.57 -8.35
CA THR A 170 16.19 29.18 -8.54
C THR A 170 17.15 28.18 -9.19
N PRO A 171 17.53 28.34 -10.48
CA PRO A 171 18.49 27.43 -11.10
C PRO A 171 19.90 27.64 -10.53
N ILE A 172 20.74 26.62 -10.63
CA ILE A 172 22.09 26.67 -10.07
C ILE A 172 23.00 27.71 -10.71
N GLN A 173 22.66 28.23 -11.89
CA GLN A 173 23.40 29.30 -12.57
C GLN A 173 22.90 30.72 -12.26
N SER A 174 21.81 30.83 -11.50
CA SER A 174 21.28 32.13 -11.05
C SER A 174 22.35 32.94 -10.31
N ASP A 175 22.34 34.26 -10.48
CA ASP A 175 23.18 35.18 -9.68
C ASP A 175 22.82 35.11 -8.18
N ARG A 176 21.65 34.57 -7.83
CA ARG A 176 21.16 34.39 -6.46
C ARG A 176 21.28 32.95 -5.95
N TRP A 177 22.08 32.11 -6.62
CA TRP A 177 22.21 30.71 -6.20
C TRP A 177 22.72 30.57 -4.76
N GLU A 178 23.62 31.46 -4.32
CA GLU A 178 24.14 31.44 -2.94
C GLU A 178 23.04 31.73 -1.91
N ASP A 179 22.13 32.67 -2.21
CA ASP A 179 20.98 32.97 -1.36
C ASP A 179 20.00 31.80 -1.29
N SER A 180 19.91 31.02 -2.38
CA SER A 180 19.06 29.83 -2.49
C SER A 180 19.73 28.55 -1.99
N TYR A 181 21.03 28.56 -1.75
CA TYR A 181 21.79 27.38 -1.36
C TYR A 181 21.41 26.96 0.06
N ARG A 182 20.91 25.73 0.18
CA ARG A 182 20.50 25.13 1.45
C ARG A 182 21.44 23.98 1.77
N ILE A 183 21.78 23.81 3.04
CA ILE A 183 22.54 22.67 3.55
C ILE A 183 21.95 22.23 4.89
N GLY A 184 21.92 20.93 5.14
CA GLY A 184 21.44 20.35 6.39
C GLY A 184 21.98 18.94 6.58
N GLY A 185 21.85 18.39 7.78
CA GLY A 185 22.30 17.03 8.05
C GLY A 185 21.63 16.38 9.26
N SER A 186 21.66 15.05 9.28
CA SER A 186 21.17 14.24 10.41
C SER A 186 22.15 13.10 10.73
N LYS A 187 22.32 12.83 12.03
CA LYS A 187 23.27 11.82 12.55
C LYS A 187 22.66 10.42 12.69
N LYS A 188 21.34 10.29 12.59
CA LYS A 188 20.62 9.04 12.82
C LYS A 188 19.81 8.73 11.57
N VAL A 189 20.48 8.18 10.56
CA VAL A 189 19.89 7.90 9.26
C VAL A 189 20.50 6.61 8.73
N ASP A 190 19.66 5.60 8.51
CA ASP A 190 20.07 4.32 7.89
C ASP A 190 19.68 4.27 6.40
N LEU A 191 18.77 5.15 5.99
CA LEU A 191 18.19 5.24 4.66
C LEU A 191 17.99 6.69 4.29
N PHE A 192 18.32 7.09 3.07
CA PHE A 192 18.09 8.47 2.63
C PHE A 192 17.69 8.54 1.17
N ALA A 193 16.93 9.56 0.81
CA ALA A 193 16.46 9.80 -0.55
C ALA A 193 16.68 11.26 -0.96
N VAL A 194 17.03 11.47 -2.22
CA VAL A 194 17.06 12.77 -2.90
C VAL A 194 16.16 12.69 -4.13
N PHE A 195 15.33 13.71 -4.38
CA PHE A 195 14.30 13.66 -5.41
C PHE A 195 14.00 15.04 -6.03
N SER A 196 13.53 15.03 -7.29
CA SER A 196 13.04 16.21 -8.03
C SER A 196 11.57 16.53 -7.70
N ASP A 197 11.14 17.74 -8.05
CA ASP A 197 9.82 18.29 -7.77
C ASP A 197 8.68 17.62 -8.54
N GLY A 198 8.98 16.89 -9.62
CA GLY A 198 8.01 16.03 -10.30
C GLY A 198 7.36 14.99 -9.38
N LEU A 199 7.90 14.77 -8.18
CA LEU A 199 7.33 13.94 -7.11
C LEU A 199 6.61 14.73 -6.00
N ASP A 200 6.54 16.06 -6.08
CA ASP A 200 6.02 16.95 -5.02
C ASP A 200 4.62 16.58 -4.53
N GLN A 201 3.74 16.13 -5.44
CA GLN A 201 2.37 15.72 -5.08
C GLN A 201 2.33 14.51 -4.15
N PHE A 202 3.41 13.73 -4.11
CA PHE A 202 3.53 12.47 -3.41
C PHE A 202 4.49 12.52 -2.22
N THR A 203 5.41 13.48 -2.20
CA THR A 203 6.51 13.53 -1.23
C THR A 203 6.20 14.43 -0.04
N TRP A 204 5.48 15.54 -0.21
CA TRP A 204 5.28 16.52 0.86
C TRP A 204 3.94 16.34 1.59
N ASP A 205 3.97 16.39 2.93
CA ASP A 205 2.78 16.43 3.80
C ASP A 205 2.55 17.83 4.42
N GLY A 206 3.48 18.74 4.16
CA GLY A 206 3.49 20.11 4.64
C GLY A 206 4.75 20.82 4.17
N ARG A 207 4.97 22.04 4.67
CA ARG A 207 6.16 22.83 4.29
C ARG A 207 7.46 22.24 4.86
N GLU A 208 7.35 21.61 6.03
CA GLU A 208 8.48 21.06 6.78
C GLU A 208 8.27 19.56 7.11
N SER A 209 7.37 18.89 6.39
CA SER A 209 7.07 17.46 6.59
C SER A 209 6.90 16.74 5.27
N VAL A 210 7.22 15.45 5.28
CA VAL A 210 7.12 14.55 4.13
C VAL A 210 6.08 13.46 4.40
N LYS A 211 5.54 12.85 3.34
CA LYS A 211 4.60 11.74 3.45
C LYS A 211 5.34 10.45 3.77
N ASP A 212 5.22 10.01 5.01
CA ASP A 212 5.77 8.72 5.49
C ASP A 212 5.34 7.55 4.61
N SER A 213 4.11 7.58 4.09
CA SER A 213 3.59 6.52 3.21
C SER A 213 4.36 6.40 1.88
N PHE A 214 4.85 7.50 1.31
CA PHE A 214 5.62 7.48 0.07
C PHE A 214 7.05 7.02 0.37
N PHE A 215 7.73 7.68 1.31
CA PHE A 215 9.11 7.37 1.64
C PHE A 215 9.28 5.99 2.29
N GLY A 216 8.31 5.53 3.07
CA GLY A 216 8.28 4.16 3.59
C GLY A 216 8.18 3.11 2.48
N GLN A 217 7.36 3.33 1.44
CA GLN A 217 7.32 2.44 0.27
C GLN A 217 8.67 2.44 -0.45
N ILE A 218 9.23 3.63 -0.70
CA ILE A 218 10.52 3.82 -1.36
C ILE A 218 11.66 3.12 -0.61
N PHE A 219 11.74 3.29 0.71
CA PHE A 219 12.81 2.70 1.51
C PHE A 219 12.66 1.20 1.70
N ASN A 220 11.44 0.70 1.89
CA ASN A 220 11.18 -0.74 1.89
C ASN A 220 11.57 -1.37 0.55
N PHE A 221 11.32 -0.65 -0.54
CA PHE A 221 11.69 -1.08 -1.88
C PHE A 221 13.22 -1.17 -2.04
N ALA A 222 13.95 -0.13 -1.64
CA ALA A 222 15.42 -0.13 -1.64
C ALA A 222 16.06 -1.20 -0.73
N GLN A 223 15.28 -1.80 0.16
CA GLN A 223 15.70 -2.88 1.08
C GLN A 223 15.25 -4.28 0.65
N SER A 224 14.47 -4.42 -0.44
CA SER A 224 13.79 -5.66 -0.82
C SER A 224 14.65 -6.64 -1.63
N SER A 225 15.71 -6.15 -2.28
CA SER A 225 16.56 -6.94 -3.19
C SER A 225 18.03 -6.56 -3.07
N GLU A 226 18.90 -7.55 -3.26
CA GLU A 226 20.35 -7.39 -3.39
C GLU A 226 20.78 -7.28 -4.88
N ASP A 227 19.88 -7.58 -5.83
CA ASP A 227 20.13 -7.35 -7.25
C ASP A 227 19.82 -5.90 -7.61
N LEU A 228 20.86 -5.08 -7.68
CA LEU A 228 20.76 -3.65 -8.03
C LEU A 228 20.17 -3.41 -9.41
N SER A 229 20.37 -4.31 -10.37
CA SER A 229 19.85 -4.14 -11.73
C SER A 229 18.35 -4.37 -11.77
N GLN A 230 17.88 -5.41 -11.09
CA GLN A 230 16.45 -5.66 -10.92
C GLN A 230 15.79 -4.55 -10.09
N LEU A 231 16.42 -4.16 -8.97
CA LEU A 231 15.95 -3.09 -8.11
C LEU A 231 15.77 -1.79 -8.90
N GLN A 232 16.73 -1.41 -9.74
CA GLN A 232 16.62 -0.22 -10.57
C GLN A 232 15.48 -0.30 -11.61
N GLN A 233 15.26 -1.45 -12.23
CA GLN A 233 14.16 -1.64 -13.20
C GLN A 233 12.79 -1.51 -12.54
N GLU A 234 12.62 -2.15 -11.39
CA GLU A 234 11.37 -2.10 -10.64
C GLU A 234 11.13 -0.71 -10.06
N PHE A 235 12.17 -0.01 -9.60
CA PHE A 235 12.08 1.38 -9.14
C PHE A 235 11.67 2.33 -10.28
N ARG A 236 12.22 2.11 -11.47
CA ARG A 236 11.82 2.83 -12.68
C ARG A 236 10.37 2.53 -13.07
N ALA A 237 9.94 1.28 -12.99
CA ALA A 237 8.55 0.88 -13.25
C ALA A 237 7.60 1.53 -12.23
N PHE A 238 7.99 1.59 -10.97
CA PHE A 238 7.25 2.28 -9.91
C PHE A 238 7.05 3.76 -10.23
N LEU A 239 8.12 4.51 -10.56
CA LEU A 239 7.99 5.93 -10.91
C LEU A 239 7.25 6.18 -12.23
N ASN A 240 7.24 5.20 -13.14
CA ASN A 240 6.53 5.26 -14.41
C ASN A 240 5.09 4.70 -14.35
N ASP A 241 4.60 4.36 -13.16
CA ASP A 241 3.22 3.90 -12.96
C ASP A 241 2.22 5.04 -13.26
N ASP A 242 1.08 4.68 -13.85
CA ASP A 242 0.01 5.61 -14.23
C ASP A 242 -0.45 6.52 -13.06
N ARG A 243 -0.35 6.05 -11.81
CA ARG A 243 -0.66 6.84 -10.63
C ARG A 243 0.25 8.06 -10.47
N PHE A 244 1.54 7.96 -10.81
CA PHE A 244 2.45 9.10 -10.76
C PHE A 244 2.30 9.98 -11.99
N ARG A 245 2.23 9.36 -13.17
CA ARG A 245 2.06 10.04 -14.46
C ARG A 245 0.77 10.85 -14.56
N LYS A 246 -0.31 10.41 -13.91
CA LYS A 246 -1.60 11.13 -13.95
C LYS A 246 -1.57 12.47 -13.20
N TYR A 247 -0.81 12.56 -12.10
CA TYR A 247 -0.81 13.75 -11.23
C TYR A 247 0.48 14.57 -11.32
N SER A 248 1.46 14.11 -12.10
CA SER A 248 2.65 14.87 -12.47
C SER A 248 2.92 14.70 -13.96
N GLY A 249 2.76 15.79 -14.71
CA GLY A 249 3.09 15.86 -16.14
C GLY A 249 4.59 15.94 -16.39
N ASP A 250 5.36 16.34 -15.38
CA ASP A 250 6.80 16.55 -15.45
C ASP A 250 7.61 15.26 -15.30
N ASP A 251 8.91 15.33 -15.57
CA ASP A 251 9.85 14.26 -15.29
C ASP A 251 9.93 13.97 -13.79
N LYS A 252 10.27 12.73 -13.43
CA LYS A 252 10.33 12.28 -12.04
C LYS A 252 11.65 11.60 -11.78
N THR A 253 12.37 12.07 -10.77
CA THR A 253 13.65 11.50 -10.37
C THR A 253 13.72 11.30 -8.88
N ILE A 254 14.22 10.14 -8.47
CA ILE A 254 14.60 9.85 -7.10
C ILE A 254 15.82 8.92 -7.07
N ALA A 255 16.73 9.19 -6.15
CA ALA A 255 17.82 8.31 -5.81
C ALA A 255 17.84 8.05 -4.29
N VAL A 256 18.09 6.80 -3.91
CA VAL A 256 18.00 6.28 -2.55
C VAL A 256 19.29 5.59 -2.17
N GLY A 257 19.81 5.90 -0.99
CA GLY A 257 20.94 5.22 -0.38
C GLY A 257 20.56 4.46 0.88
N VAL A 258 21.21 3.32 1.09
CA VAL A 258 21.11 2.45 2.26
C VAL A 258 22.49 2.38 2.92
N ILE A 259 22.57 2.75 4.20
CA ILE A 259 23.80 2.75 4.99
C ILE A 259 23.67 1.67 6.09
N PRO A 260 24.72 0.87 6.35
CA PRO A 260 24.71 -0.11 7.43
C PRO A 260 24.56 0.55 8.80
N SER A 261 23.69 0.01 9.66
CA SER A 261 23.41 0.58 10.98
C SER A 261 24.46 0.17 12.03
N ASP A 262 24.69 0.97 13.08
CA ASP A 262 25.59 0.60 14.19
C ASP A 262 25.11 -0.64 14.97
N ARG A 263 23.84 -1.05 14.84
CA ARG A 263 23.32 -2.29 15.47
C ARG A 263 23.99 -3.53 14.88
N ASP A 264 24.32 -3.51 13.60
CA ASP A 264 24.95 -4.64 12.89
C ASP A 264 26.40 -4.88 13.36
N LYS A 265 27.07 -3.84 13.91
CA LYS A 265 28.41 -3.96 14.50
C LYS A 265 28.40 -4.47 15.94
N SER A 266 27.31 -4.27 16.68
CA SER A 266 27.21 -4.64 18.11
C SER A 266 26.97 -6.13 18.35
N GLN A 267 26.34 -6.84 17.41
CA GLN A 267 26.14 -8.29 17.48
C GLN A 267 27.46 -9.07 17.29
N ILE A 268 28.44 -8.48 16.60
CA ILE A 268 29.76 -9.08 16.33
C ILE A 268 30.60 -9.26 17.62
N LYS A 269 30.39 -8.42 18.65
CA LYS A 269 31.15 -8.52 19.91
C LYS A 269 30.56 -9.46 20.96
N GLN A 270 29.29 -9.87 20.83
CA GLN A 270 28.65 -10.76 21.82
C GLN A 270 28.79 -12.25 21.49
N THR A 271 28.89 -12.62 20.22
CA THR A 271 29.01 -14.01 19.76
C THR A 271 30.35 -14.65 20.15
N ASP A 272 31.45 -13.90 20.20
CA ASP A 272 32.78 -14.42 20.62
C ASP A 272 32.87 -14.83 22.11
N SER A 273 31.89 -14.43 22.94
CA SER A 273 31.95 -14.63 24.40
C SER A 273 31.11 -15.81 24.92
N LYS A 274 30.20 -16.37 24.11
CA LYS A 274 29.21 -17.36 24.58
C LYS A 274 29.51 -18.82 24.21
N ASP A 275 30.45 -19.11 23.32
CA ASP A 275 30.79 -20.49 22.91
C ASP A 275 31.76 -21.25 23.84
N ARG A 276 31.87 -20.83 25.10
CA ARG A 276 32.52 -21.61 26.16
C ARG A 276 31.68 -21.61 27.43
N LYS A 277 30.69 -22.52 27.50
CA LYS A 277 30.48 -23.47 28.62
C LYS A 277 29.17 -24.24 28.52
N GLU A 278 29.33 -25.58 28.49
CA GLU A 278 28.56 -26.61 29.21
C GLU A 278 27.07 -26.75 28.84
N SER A 279 26.58 -27.82 28.18
CA SER A 279 26.68 -29.28 28.45
C SER A 279 26.42 -29.65 29.90
N THR A 280 25.19 -30.07 30.26
CA THR A 280 24.89 -31.45 30.72
C THR A 280 23.37 -31.73 30.74
N ALA A 281 23.02 -32.97 30.43
CA ALA A 281 21.67 -33.54 30.27
C ALA A 281 20.93 -33.86 31.58
N GLN A 282 19.61 -34.06 31.51
CA GLN A 282 18.93 -35.16 32.22
C GLN A 282 17.50 -35.45 31.71
N THR A 283 17.24 -36.75 31.56
CA THR A 283 16.02 -37.43 31.08
C THR A 283 15.23 -37.99 32.26
N ILE A 284 13.90 -37.85 32.33
CA ILE A 284 12.99 -38.83 32.98
C ILE A 284 11.63 -38.84 32.25
N ALA A 285 11.10 -40.04 31.97
CA ALA A 285 9.82 -40.34 31.32
C ALA A 285 8.75 -40.82 32.35
N PRO A 286 7.67 -41.53 31.98
CA PRO A 286 6.32 -41.03 31.70
C PRO A 286 5.25 -41.59 32.67
N ASN A 287 4.00 -41.14 32.60
CA ASN A 287 2.87 -41.99 33.05
C ASN A 287 1.51 -41.66 32.40
N GLN A 288 0.74 -42.73 32.18
CA GLN A 288 -0.52 -42.81 31.43
C GLN A 288 -1.79 -42.75 32.32
N LYS A 289 -2.94 -42.72 31.62
CA LYS A 289 -4.33 -43.18 31.95
C LYS A 289 -5.24 -42.12 32.61
N SER A 290 -6.54 -42.01 32.31
CA SER A 290 -7.49 -42.77 31.44
C SER A 290 -8.88 -42.09 31.47
N SER A 291 -9.68 -42.31 30.41
CA SER A 291 -11.16 -42.51 30.34
C SER A 291 -12.11 -41.42 30.92
N ASP A 292 -13.33 -41.13 30.45
CA ASP A 292 -14.31 -41.86 29.64
C ASP A 292 -15.47 -40.91 29.20
N SER A 293 -16.17 -41.35 28.15
CA SER A 293 -17.61 -41.22 27.79
C SER A 293 -18.43 -39.90 27.85
N GLY A 294 -18.90 -39.47 26.66
CA GLY A 294 -20.33 -39.61 26.25
C GLY A 294 -21.27 -38.39 26.34
N VAL A 295 -21.82 -37.95 25.19
CA VAL A 295 -23.25 -38.15 24.78
C VAL A 295 -23.63 -37.18 23.64
N GLU A 296 -24.10 -37.75 22.54
CA GLU A 296 -24.74 -37.11 21.38
C GLU A 296 -26.13 -36.54 21.71
N GLN A 297 -26.50 -35.43 21.06
CA GLN A 297 -27.89 -35.14 20.70
C GLN A 297 -27.98 -34.69 19.24
N THR A 298 -28.85 -35.38 18.51
CA THR A 298 -29.06 -35.33 17.06
C THR A 298 -30.21 -34.41 16.68
N GLY A 299 -30.08 -33.75 15.52
CA GLY A 299 -31.18 -33.11 14.80
C GLY A 299 -30.70 -32.18 13.69
N PRO A 300 -31.55 -31.92 12.68
CA PRO A 300 -31.89 -32.82 11.58
C PRO A 300 -30.81 -32.82 10.47
N VAL A 301 -30.66 -33.98 9.82
CA VAL A 301 -29.75 -34.22 8.69
C VAL A 301 -30.09 -33.27 7.53
N ALA A 302 -29.25 -32.25 7.33
CA ALA A 302 -29.14 -31.60 6.04
C ALA A 302 -28.66 -32.66 5.05
N LYS A 303 -29.38 -32.84 3.93
CA LYS A 303 -28.85 -33.62 2.81
C LYS A 303 -27.48 -33.03 2.48
N GLU A 304 -26.41 -33.74 2.81
CA GLU A 304 -25.07 -33.47 2.30
C GLU A 304 -25.17 -33.49 0.78
N ARG A 305 -25.23 -32.31 0.19
CA ARG A 305 -24.99 -32.14 -1.24
C ARG A 305 -23.50 -32.33 -1.40
N GLU A 306 -23.04 -33.56 -1.55
CA GLU A 306 -21.67 -33.80 -2.01
C GLU A 306 -21.52 -33.08 -3.36
N ALA A 307 -20.83 -31.95 -3.34
CA ALA A 307 -20.45 -31.26 -4.56
C ALA A 307 -19.54 -32.23 -5.34
N GLU A 308 -19.91 -32.53 -6.59
CA GLU A 308 -19.09 -33.37 -7.47
C GLU A 308 -17.63 -32.91 -7.41
N ASN A 309 -16.70 -33.80 -7.05
CA ASN A 309 -15.30 -33.43 -6.95
C ASN A 309 -14.65 -33.36 -8.34
N PHE A 310 -14.03 -32.22 -8.66
CA PHE A 310 -13.31 -31.97 -9.90
C PHE A 310 -11.78 -31.95 -9.76
N ALA A 311 -11.24 -32.35 -8.60
CA ALA A 311 -9.82 -32.60 -8.44
C ALA A 311 -9.33 -33.66 -9.44
N GLU A 312 -8.15 -33.44 -10.01
CA GLU A 312 -7.50 -34.31 -11.00
C GLU A 312 -8.31 -34.51 -12.30
N LYS A 313 -9.15 -33.55 -12.68
CA LYS A 313 -9.95 -33.60 -13.92
C LYS A 313 -9.53 -32.53 -14.93
N ILE A 314 -9.73 -32.85 -16.20
CA ILE A 314 -9.61 -31.90 -17.32
C ILE A 314 -10.97 -31.29 -17.60
N VAL A 315 -11.00 -29.97 -17.72
CA VAL A 315 -12.17 -29.19 -18.13
C VAL A 315 -11.82 -28.34 -19.36
N SER A 316 -12.82 -28.00 -20.17
CA SER A 316 -12.66 -27.10 -21.30
C SER A 316 -12.86 -25.65 -20.87
N THR A 317 -12.17 -24.76 -21.56
CA THR A 317 -12.42 -23.31 -21.56
C THR A 317 -12.64 -22.86 -23.01
N ASN A 318 -12.98 -21.60 -23.24
CA ASN A 318 -13.14 -21.10 -24.61
C ASN A 318 -11.80 -20.97 -25.36
N SER A 319 -10.68 -20.90 -24.64
CA SER A 319 -9.33 -20.69 -25.17
C SER A 319 -8.46 -21.96 -25.18
N ASP A 320 -8.66 -22.87 -24.23
CA ASP A 320 -7.81 -24.07 -24.04
C ASP A 320 -8.52 -25.14 -23.17
N THR A 321 -7.83 -26.24 -22.89
CA THR A 321 -8.18 -27.22 -21.87
C THR A 321 -7.32 -27.00 -20.63
N VAL A 322 -7.89 -27.17 -19.44
CA VAL A 322 -7.16 -26.97 -18.19
C VAL A 322 -7.32 -28.17 -17.26
N PHE A 323 -6.22 -28.52 -16.59
CA PHE A 323 -6.18 -29.57 -15.59
C PHE A 323 -6.36 -28.96 -14.20
N LEU A 324 -7.33 -29.45 -13.45
CA LEU A 324 -7.62 -29.04 -12.08
C LEU A 324 -6.89 -29.98 -11.12
N THR A 325 -6.13 -29.45 -10.17
CA THR A 325 -5.34 -30.26 -9.25
C THR A 325 -6.08 -30.50 -7.94
N GLU A 326 -5.92 -29.63 -6.95
CA GLU A 326 -6.53 -29.74 -5.63
C GLU A 326 -7.72 -28.79 -5.48
N ARG A 327 -8.66 -29.16 -4.59
CA ARG A 327 -9.73 -28.27 -4.15
C ARG A 327 -9.18 -27.35 -3.07
N LEU A 328 -9.30 -26.03 -3.28
CA LEU A 328 -8.80 -25.00 -2.38
C LEU A 328 -9.87 -24.55 -1.39
N GLU A 329 -11.12 -24.42 -1.83
CA GLU A 329 -12.20 -23.84 -1.04
C GLU A 329 -13.56 -24.42 -1.43
N GLU A 330 -14.48 -24.52 -0.46
CA GLU A 330 -15.87 -24.91 -0.67
C GLU A 330 -16.78 -23.74 -0.30
N LEU A 331 -17.56 -23.28 -1.26
CA LEU A 331 -18.47 -22.14 -1.16
C LEU A 331 -19.92 -22.62 -1.26
N GLN A 332 -20.87 -21.77 -0.87
CA GLN A 332 -22.30 -22.09 -0.96
C GLN A 332 -22.75 -22.41 -2.40
N ASP A 333 -22.13 -21.77 -3.39
CA ASP A 333 -22.53 -21.84 -4.80
C ASP A 333 -21.61 -22.71 -5.68
N GLY A 334 -20.51 -23.23 -5.13
CA GLY A 334 -19.54 -24.06 -5.85
C GLY A 334 -18.25 -24.32 -5.08
N CYS A 335 -17.26 -24.88 -5.76
CA CYS A 335 -15.94 -25.17 -5.20
C CYS A 335 -14.84 -24.47 -6.01
N ILE A 336 -13.81 -23.97 -5.34
CA ILE A 336 -12.61 -23.39 -5.96
C ILE A 336 -11.54 -24.48 -6.08
N TYR A 337 -10.94 -24.59 -7.25
CA TYR A 337 -9.89 -25.53 -7.58
C TYR A 337 -8.65 -24.81 -8.10
N ARG A 338 -7.47 -25.35 -7.78
CA ARG A 338 -6.20 -24.91 -8.37
C ARG A 338 -6.11 -25.37 -9.84
N VAL A 339 -5.65 -24.47 -10.70
CA VAL A 339 -5.37 -24.77 -12.12
C VAL A 339 -3.89 -25.11 -12.28
N SER A 340 -3.58 -26.25 -12.89
CA SER A 340 -2.20 -26.70 -13.10
C SER A 340 -1.42 -25.79 -14.05
N GLY A 341 -0.16 -25.52 -13.72
CA GLY A 341 0.77 -24.76 -14.56
C GLY A 341 0.41 -23.28 -14.75
N ARG A 342 -0.50 -22.73 -13.94
CA ARG A 342 -0.91 -21.32 -13.99
C ARG A 342 -1.08 -20.75 -12.58
N ASP A 343 -0.09 -19.99 -12.13
CA ASP A 343 -0.08 -19.40 -10.78
C ASP A 343 -0.95 -18.13 -10.63
N VAL A 344 -1.71 -17.77 -11.66
CA VAL A 344 -2.47 -16.49 -11.74
C VAL A 344 -3.97 -16.68 -11.99
N SER A 345 -4.50 -17.91 -11.93
CA SER A 345 -5.95 -18.16 -12.02
C SER A 345 -6.40 -19.38 -11.23
N VAL A 346 -7.64 -19.35 -10.74
CA VAL A 346 -8.33 -20.51 -10.12
C VAL A 346 -9.60 -20.84 -10.87
N ALA A 347 -10.10 -22.07 -10.73
CA ALA A 347 -11.34 -22.52 -11.34
C ALA A 347 -12.44 -22.60 -10.29
N LYS A 348 -13.55 -21.90 -10.51
CA LYS A 348 -14.78 -22.08 -9.74
C LYS A 348 -15.71 -23.01 -10.49
N ILE A 349 -15.99 -24.17 -9.90
CA ILE A 349 -16.96 -25.14 -10.41
C ILE A 349 -18.24 -25.01 -9.62
N TYR A 350 -19.33 -24.62 -10.29
CA TYR A 350 -20.61 -24.40 -9.63
C TYR A 350 -21.25 -25.71 -9.18
N THR A 351 -22.12 -25.62 -8.17
CA THR A 351 -23.04 -26.71 -7.82
C THR A 351 -23.94 -27.06 -9.00
N VAL A 352 -24.45 -28.28 -9.04
CA VAL A 352 -25.29 -28.77 -10.16
C VAL A 352 -26.49 -27.85 -10.43
N GLU A 353 -27.07 -27.25 -9.39
CA GLU A 353 -28.23 -26.35 -9.49
C GLU A 353 -27.89 -25.01 -10.13
N ASN A 354 -26.65 -24.54 -9.94
CA ASN A 354 -26.15 -23.28 -10.47
C ASN A 354 -25.56 -23.42 -11.90
N ARG A 355 -25.41 -24.65 -12.43
CA ARG A 355 -24.99 -24.91 -13.83
C ARG A 355 -26.15 -24.75 -14.81
N ASN A 356 -26.78 -23.59 -14.80
CA ASN A 356 -27.94 -23.27 -15.63
C ASN A 356 -27.65 -22.12 -16.60
N LYS A 357 -28.53 -21.93 -17.59
CA LYS A 357 -28.37 -20.90 -18.64
C LYS A 357 -28.30 -19.47 -18.09
N SER A 358 -29.00 -19.20 -16.98
CA SER A 358 -28.99 -17.89 -16.34
C SER A 358 -27.61 -17.57 -15.78
N MET A 359 -27.01 -18.51 -15.05
CA MET A 359 -25.65 -18.35 -14.52
C MET A 359 -24.61 -18.28 -15.64
N GLU A 360 -24.75 -19.11 -16.68
CA GLU A 360 -23.88 -19.04 -17.86
C GLU A 360 -23.92 -17.66 -18.53
N GLY A 361 -25.13 -17.11 -18.73
CA GLY A 361 -25.33 -15.77 -19.28
C GLY A 361 -24.73 -14.68 -18.38
N LYS A 362 -24.95 -14.79 -17.06
CA LYS A 362 -24.36 -13.91 -16.05
C LYS A 362 -22.84 -13.85 -16.12
N VAL A 363 -22.17 -15.00 -16.08
CA VAL A 363 -20.70 -15.10 -16.14
C VAL A 363 -20.19 -14.50 -17.45
N ARG A 364 -20.88 -14.74 -18.57
CA ARG A 364 -20.52 -14.18 -19.88
C ARG A 364 -20.60 -12.65 -19.90
N LEU A 365 -21.62 -12.06 -19.26
CA LEU A 365 -21.73 -10.61 -19.11
C LEU A 365 -20.63 -10.05 -18.20
N LEU A 366 -20.37 -10.69 -17.06
CA LEU A 366 -19.31 -10.25 -16.14
C LEU A 366 -17.91 -10.36 -16.75
N GLN A 367 -17.66 -11.38 -17.56
CA GLN A 367 -16.42 -11.50 -18.35
C GLN A 367 -16.30 -10.33 -19.34
N LYS A 368 -17.38 -9.99 -20.04
CA LYS A 368 -17.41 -8.85 -20.96
C LYS A 368 -17.12 -7.54 -20.21
N TYR A 369 -17.76 -7.34 -19.07
CA TYR A 369 -17.54 -6.18 -18.20
C TYR A 369 -16.09 -6.06 -17.73
N ASN A 370 -15.48 -7.16 -17.30
CA ASN A 370 -14.06 -7.17 -16.91
C ASN A 370 -13.12 -6.74 -18.05
N ASN A 371 -13.49 -7.01 -19.31
CA ASN A 371 -12.69 -6.62 -20.47
C ASN A 371 -12.94 -5.19 -20.94
N GLU A 372 -14.12 -4.62 -20.65
CA GLU A 372 -14.58 -3.34 -21.22
C GLU A 372 -14.53 -2.18 -20.22
N ILE A 373 -14.63 -2.46 -18.91
CA ILE A 373 -14.64 -1.42 -17.89
C ILE A 373 -13.21 -1.18 -17.36
N GLU A 374 -12.77 0.08 -17.40
CA GLU A 374 -11.54 0.51 -16.74
C GLU A 374 -11.61 0.22 -15.23
N SER A 375 -10.71 -0.62 -14.73
CA SER A 375 -10.57 -0.82 -13.28
C SER A 375 -10.27 0.51 -12.56
N PRO A 376 -10.66 0.67 -11.28
CA PRO A 376 -10.35 1.86 -10.51
C PRO A 376 -8.84 2.14 -10.57
N ARG A 377 -8.46 3.35 -11.00
CA ARG A 377 -7.07 3.77 -11.34
C ARG A 377 -6.08 3.82 -10.15
N ASN A 378 -6.28 3.02 -9.09
CA ASN A 378 -5.51 3.10 -7.85
C ASN A 378 -4.67 1.84 -7.54
N GLY A 379 -4.81 0.73 -8.27
CA GLY A 379 -4.01 -0.51 -8.07
C GLY A 379 -4.19 -1.23 -6.72
N ARG A 380 -4.74 -0.53 -5.71
CA ARG A 380 -5.05 -0.99 -4.35
C ARG A 380 -6.48 -1.52 -4.21
N ILE A 381 -7.24 -1.55 -5.30
CA ILE A 381 -8.61 -2.08 -5.34
C ILE A 381 -8.62 -3.17 -6.38
N LEU A 382 -8.74 -4.40 -5.91
CA LEU A 382 -8.66 -5.61 -6.71
C LEU A 382 -10.03 -6.27 -6.74
N PHE A 383 -10.32 -6.93 -7.85
CA PHE A 383 -11.57 -7.65 -8.05
C PHE A 383 -11.25 -9.04 -8.58
N GLN A 384 -11.86 -10.06 -8.00
CA GLN A 384 -11.78 -11.42 -8.47
C GLN A 384 -12.81 -11.68 -9.57
N TRP A 385 -12.61 -11.03 -10.73
CA TRP A 385 -13.54 -11.16 -11.85
C TRP A 385 -13.49 -12.55 -12.51
N PRO A 386 -14.62 -13.03 -13.07
CA PRO A 386 -14.61 -14.16 -13.98
C PRO A 386 -13.93 -13.75 -15.28
N ILE A 387 -12.84 -14.43 -15.61
CA ILE A 387 -12.04 -14.16 -16.81
C ILE A 387 -12.41 -15.08 -17.97
N GLU A 388 -13.06 -16.23 -17.70
CA GLU A 388 -13.49 -17.16 -18.75
C GLU A 388 -14.56 -18.15 -18.30
N LEU A 389 -15.43 -18.59 -19.22
CA LEU A 389 -16.33 -19.71 -18.99
C LEU A 389 -15.59 -21.05 -19.02
N MET A 390 -16.09 -22.00 -18.23
CA MET A 390 -15.59 -23.37 -18.19
C MET A 390 -16.72 -24.37 -18.47
N GLY A 391 -16.37 -25.43 -19.18
CA GLY A 391 -17.27 -26.51 -19.55
C GLY A 391 -16.65 -27.90 -19.39
N THR A 392 -17.46 -28.92 -19.61
CA THR A 392 -17.02 -30.31 -19.70
C THR A 392 -16.13 -30.53 -20.93
N TYR A 393 -15.05 -31.29 -20.76
CA TYR A 393 -14.06 -31.53 -21.83
C TYR A 393 -14.65 -32.02 -23.17
N LEU A 394 -15.63 -32.93 -23.16
CA LEU A 394 -16.12 -33.59 -24.38
C LEU A 394 -17.18 -32.78 -25.16
N ASN A 395 -18.02 -32.02 -24.47
CA ASN A 395 -19.18 -31.38 -25.09
C ASN A 395 -19.42 -29.93 -24.64
N ASN A 396 -18.45 -29.34 -23.93
CA ASN A 396 -18.45 -27.96 -23.47
C ASN A 396 -19.73 -27.56 -22.70
N LYS A 397 -20.32 -28.50 -21.97
CA LYS A 397 -21.48 -28.23 -21.11
C LYS A 397 -21.02 -27.38 -19.93
N PHE A 398 -21.68 -26.25 -19.71
CA PHE A 398 -21.32 -25.28 -18.66
C PHE A 398 -21.12 -25.93 -17.28
N LEU A 399 -19.96 -25.68 -16.69
CA LEU A 399 -19.58 -26.13 -15.35
C LEU A 399 -19.33 -24.97 -14.40
N GLY A 400 -18.79 -23.87 -14.89
CA GLY A 400 -18.28 -22.81 -14.04
C GLY A 400 -17.50 -21.74 -14.77
N CYS A 401 -16.60 -21.10 -14.06
CA CYS A 401 -15.76 -20.04 -14.61
C CYS A 401 -14.33 -20.12 -14.07
N ARG A 402 -13.41 -19.58 -14.85
CA ARG A 402 -12.06 -19.27 -14.41
C ARG A 402 -12.09 -17.89 -13.79
N LEU A 403 -11.54 -17.77 -12.58
CA LEU A 403 -11.42 -16.52 -11.84
C LEU A 403 -9.96 -16.08 -11.86
N GLN A 404 -9.73 -14.77 -11.85
CA GLN A 404 -8.42 -14.21 -11.58
C GLN A 404 -7.91 -14.70 -10.21
N TYR A 405 -6.69 -15.24 -10.12
CA TYR A 405 -6.14 -15.67 -8.85
C TYR A 405 -5.47 -14.50 -8.16
N ASN A 406 -5.60 -14.49 -6.84
CA ASN A 406 -4.93 -13.54 -5.99
C ASN A 406 -3.52 -14.08 -5.63
N PRO A 407 -2.43 -13.40 -5.96
CA PRO A 407 -1.06 -13.84 -5.66
C PRO A 407 -0.73 -13.83 -4.15
N TYR A 408 -1.60 -13.27 -3.32
CA TYR A 408 -1.37 -13.13 -1.90
C TYR A 408 -1.70 -14.42 -1.13
N SER A 409 -0.65 -15.17 -0.77
CA SER A 409 -0.74 -16.46 -0.08
C SER A 409 -1.30 -16.40 1.36
N LYS A 410 -1.49 -15.20 1.95
CA LYS A 410 -1.99 -14.98 3.32
C LYS A 410 -2.81 -13.68 3.47
N THR A 411 -3.86 -13.48 2.69
CA THR A 411 -4.79 -12.36 2.94
C THR A 411 -5.67 -12.63 4.17
N LYS A 412 -5.83 -11.63 5.03
CA LYS A 412 -6.82 -11.66 6.12
C LYS A 412 -8.16 -11.16 5.60
N ASN A 413 -9.26 -11.65 6.14
CA ASN A 413 -10.54 -11.01 5.87
C ASN A 413 -10.61 -9.64 6.59
N ILE A 414 -11.46 -8.74 6.11
CA ILE A 414 -11.54 -7.36 6.64
C ILE A 414 -11.95 -7.31 8.13
N LEU A 415 -12.68 -8.32 8.62
CA LEU A 415 -13.07 -8.44 10.03
C LEU A 415 -11.89 -8.84 10.93
N GLU A 416 -11.10 -9.82 10.50
CA GLU A 416 -9.86 -10.21 11.18
C GLU A 416 -8.89 -9.05 11.26
N PHE A 417 -8.73 -8.30 10.16
CA PHE A 417 -7.94 -7.09 10.14
C PHE A 417 -8.45 -6.05 11.13
N ALA A 418 -9.77 -5.81 11.16
CA ALA A 418 -10.36 -4.87 12.09
C ALA A 418 -10.14 -5.27 13.57
N LYS A 419 -10.09 -6.58 13.88
CA LYS A 419 -9.99 -7.14 15.24
C LYS A 419 -8.59 -7.37 15.79
N GLN A 420 -7.57 -7.56 14.94
CA GLN A 420 -6.27 -8.14 15.35
C GLN A 420 -5.40 -7.29 16.29
N GLN A 421 -5.83 -6.11 16.71
CA GLN A 421 -5.09 -5.25 17.64
C GLN A 421 -5.67 -5.21 19.06
N ASN A 422 -6.68 -6.04 19.36
CA ASN A 422 -7.14 -6.27 20.75
C ASN A 422 -6.27 -7.27 21.54
N MET A 423 -5.15 -7.75 20.99
CA MET A 423 -4.20 -8.65 21.67
C MET A 423 -2.73 -8.23 21.53
N GLY A 424 -2.45 -6.93 21.37
CA GLY A 424 -1.08 -6.41 21.20
C GLY A 424 -0.46 -5.74 22.44
N ASN A 425 -1.24 -5.39 23.47
CA ASN A 425 -0.80 -4.41 24.47
C ASN A 425 -1.07 -4.75 25.95
N GLU A 426 -1.12 -6.03 26.33
CA GLU A 426 -1.12 -6.41 27.76
C GLU A 426 0.27 -6.81 28.32
N GLY A 427 1.34 -6.76 27.52
CA GLY A 427 2.64 -7.30 27.92
C GLY A 427 3.72 -6.31 28.37
N PHE A 428 3.70 -5.04 27.96
CA PHE A 428 4.94 -4.24 27.99
C PHE A 428 4.86 -2.78 28.46
N LEU A 429 3.69 -2.25 28.82
CA LEU A 429 3.57 -0.86 29.30
C LEU A 429 2.78 -0.74 30.61
N SER A 430 3.21 -1.45 31.65
CA SER A 430 2.73 -1.22 33.03
C SER A 430 3.47 -0.09 33.77
N GLY A 431 4.18 0.80 33.05
CA GLY A 431 5.18 1.67 33.71
C GLY A 431 5.46 3.03 33.08
N VAL A 432 4.55 3.64 32.33
CA VAL A 432 4.62 5.10 32.06
C VAL A 432 3.19 5.64 32.01
N LYS A 433 2.73 6.19 33.15
CA LYS A 433 1.51 7.00 33.22
C LYS A 433 1.90 8.47 33.21
N GLU A 434 1.09 9.24 32.47
CA GLU A 434 0.95 10.69 32.44
C GLU A 434 1.83 11.46 31.45
N THR A 435 1.16 12.36 30.72
CA THR A 435 1.63 13.35 29.74
C THR A 435 2.05 12.89 28.33
N VAL A 436 1.07 12.42 27.53
CA VAL A 436 0.66 13.05 26.24
C VAL A 436 -0.77 12.56 25.97
N SER A 437 -1.75 13.26 26.52
CA SER A 437 -3.18 13.01 26.30
C SER A 437 -3.76 14.13 25.47
N GLU A 438 -3.43 14.19 24.17
CA GLU A 438 -4.12 15.05 23.22
C GLU A 438 -4.12 14.37 21.84
N LEU A 439 -5.33 13.96 21.41
CA LEU A 439 -5.74 13.45 20.09
C LEU A 439 -5.40 11.99 19.70
N PRO A 440 -6.20 10.99 20.14
CA PRO A 440 -6.07 9.58 19.73
C PRO A 440 -6.52 9.27 18.28
N PHE A 441 -6.69 10.28 17.40
CA PHE A 441 -7.18 10.13 16.02
C PHE A 441 -6.08 10.04 14.94
N PHE A 442 -4.81 10.22 15.34
CA PHE A 442 -3.68 10.49 14.44
C PHE A 442 -2.46 9.56 14.63
N SER A 443 -2.65 8.33 15.10
CA SER A 443 -1.60 7.30 15.03
C SER A 443 -1.55 6.65 13.63
N GLU A 444 -0.38 6.21 13.15
CA GLU A 444 -0.20 5.53 11.86
C GLU A 444 -1.17 4.34 11.64
N GLU A 445 -1.56 3.66 12.72
CA GLU A 445 -2.52 2.54 12.69
C GLU A 445 -3.96 2.99 12.34
N ASN A 446 -4.34 4.21 12.73
CA ASN A 446 -5.60 4.82 12.32
C ASN A 446 -5.58 5.19 10.83
N LEU A 447 -4.41 5.54 10.27
CA LEU A 447 -4.30 5.91 8.86
C LEU A 447 -4.55 4.70 7.94
N GLN A 448 -4.00 3.53 8.26
CA GLN A 448 -4.24 2.31 7.47
C GLN A 448 -5.72 1.91 7.44
N ARG A 449 -6.41 1.95 8.59
CA ARG A 449 -7.85 1.68 8.68
C ARG A 449 -8.67 2.67 7.86
N LYS A 450 -8.32 3.96 7.91
CA LYS A 450 -8.98 5.00 7.10
C LYS A 450 -8.75 4.79 5.60
N ILE A 451 -7.52 4.46 5.18
CA ILE A 451 -7.19 4.18 3.77
C ILE A 451 -7.93 2.93 3.26
N ILE A 452 -8.00 1.86 4.06
CA ILE A 452 -8.78 0.66 3.72
C ILE A 452 -10.28 1.00 3.60
N ALA A 453 -10.82 1.81 4.52
CA ALA A 453 -12.21 2.29 4.44
C ALA A 453 -12.45 3.12 3.16
N LEU A 454 -11.52 4.01 2.80
CA LEU A 454 -11.55 4.78 1.55
C LEU A 454 -11.51 3.87 0.31
N ASN A 455 -10.61 2.90 0.28
CA ASN A 455 -10.47 1.96 -0.83
C ASN A 455 -11.69 1.05 -0.98
N LEU A 456 -12.27 0.60 0.15
CA LEU A 456 -13.52 -0.15 0.16
C LEU A 456 -14.68 0.68 -0.40
N ALA A 457 -14.85 1.92 0.05
CA ALA A 457 -15.88 2.83 -0.46
C ALA A 457 -15.67 3.14 -1.95
N THR A 458 -14.42 3.32 -2.38
CA THR A 458 -14.07 3.58 -3.78
C THR A 458 -14.37 2.36 -4.67
N GLY A 459 -14.09 1.15 -4.18
CA GLY A 459 -14.42 -0.08 -4.89
C GLY A 459 -15.92 -0.31 -5.02
N LEU A 460 -16.68 -0.04 -3.96
CA LEU A 460 -18.15 -0.15 -4.03
C LEU A 460 -18.75 0.92 -4.96
N LYS A 461 -18.23 2.15 -4.91
CA LYS A 461 -18.61 3.22 -5.85
C LYS A 461 -18.44 2.75 -7.29
N TYR A 462 -17.30 2.18 -7.61
CA TYR A 462 -17.01 1.63 -8.95
C TYR A 462 -18.03 0.55 -9.37
N ILE A 463 -18.35 -0.39 -8.48
CA ILE A 463 -19.35 -1.44 -8.77
C ILE A 463 -20.72 -0.80 -9.04
N HIS A 464 -21.16 0.15 -8.21
CA HIS A 464 -22.47 0.79 -8.35
C HIS A 464 -22.59 1.68 -9.58
N GLU A 465 -21.52 2.35 -9.99
CA GLU A 465 -21.45 3.19 -11.21
C GLU A 465 -21.48 2.35 -12.50
N ASN A 466 -21.17 1.05 -12.42
CA ASN A 466 -21.23 0.11 -13.54
C ASN A 466 -22.47 -0.80 -13.47
N ASP A 467 -23.57 -0.31 -12.90
CA ASP A 467 -24.84 -1.01 -12.81
C ASP A 467 -24.79 -2.42 -12.23
N MET A 468 -23.94 -2.57 -11.21
CA MET A 468 -23.82 -3.77 -10.39
C MET A 468 -24.05 -3.48 -8.91
N ALA A 469 -24.28 -4.54 -8.14
CA ALA A 469 -24.23 -4.52 -6.68
C ALA A 469 -23.50 -5.76 -6.17
N VAL A 470 -22.76 -5.63 -5.06
CA VAL A 470 -22.09 -6.77 -4.41
C VAL A 470 -23.15 -7.73 -3.84
N GLY A 471 -24.15 -7.16 -3.19
CA GLY A 471 -25.27 -7.80 -2.50
C GLY A 471 -24.90 -8.51 -1.20
N ASN A 472 -23.79 -9.26 -1.19
CA ASN A 472 -23.27 -9.91 0.00
C ASN A 472 -21.95 -9.27 0.46
N MET A 473 -22.07 -8.18 1.21
CA MET A 473 -20.95 -7.47 1.83
C MET A 473 -20.34 -8.22 3.03
N SER A 474 -20.40 -9.55 3.09
CA SER A 474 -19.76 -10.33 4.17
C SER A 474 -18.24 -10.10 4.19
N HIS A 475 -17.64 -10.17 5.37
CA HIS A 475 -16.18 -10.08 5.52
C HIS A 475 -15.46 -11.18 4.75
N GLU A 476 -16.06 -12.37 4.58
CA GLU A 476 -15.46 -13.45 3.81
C GLU A 476 -15.25 -13.09 2.33
N ASN A 477 -16.09 -12.19 1.79
CA ASN A 477 -15.99 -11.70 0.42
C ASN A 477 -15.02 -10.51 0.27
N ILE A 478 -14.41 -10.04 1.36
CA ILE A 478 -13.56 -8.85 1.36
C ILE A 478 -12.25 -9.17 2.07
N ALA A 479 -11.18 -9.28 1.28
CA ALA A 479 -9.84 -9.49 1.80
C ALA A 479 -9.06 -8.18 1.82
N VAL A 480 -8.16 -8.06 2.79
CA VAL A 480 -7.26 -6.91 2.91
C VAL A 480 -5.83 -7.37 3.15
N GLN A 481 -4.89 -6.62 2.56
CA GLN A 481 -3.48 -6.77 2.80
C GLN A 481 -2.79 -5.42 2.57
N ASN A 482 -1.96 -4.99 3.52
CA ASN A 482 -1.35 -3.65 3.50
C ASN A 482 -2.45 -2.58 3.37
N TYR A 483 -2.55 -1.92 2.21
CA TYR A 483 -3.59 -0.93 1.92
C TYR A 483 -4.61 -1.43 0.88
N ASP A 484 -4.43 -2.65 0.38
CA ASP A 484 -5.22 -3.21 -0.70
C ASP A 484 -6.53 -3.77 -0.18
N VAL A 485 -7.59 -3.57 -0.97
CA VAL A 485 -8.91 -4.18 -0.78
C VAL A 485 -9.20 -5.07 -1.97
N LEU A 486 -9.44 -6.35 -1.71
CA LEU A 486 -9.87 -7.33 -2.70
C LEU A 486 -11.33 -7.70 -2.48
N PHE A 487 -12.16 -7.44 -3.50
CA PHE A 487 -13.50 -8.01 -3.61
C PHE A 487 -13.40 -9.41 -4.22
N LYS A 488 -13.80 -10.42 -3.44
CA LYS A 488 -13.86 -11.82 -3.87
C LYS A 488 -15.24 -12.15 -4.44
N ASN A 489 -15.34 -13.30 -5.11
CA ASN A 489 -16.62 -13.84 -5.58
C ASN A 489 -17.42 -12.87 -6.47
N CYS A 490 -16.74 -12.10 -7.33
CA CYS A 490 -17.38 -11.11 -8.19
C CYS A 490 -18.36 -11.73 -9.20
N ASP A 491 -18.23 -13.02 -9.49
CA ASP A 491 -19.19 -13.80 -10.27
C ASP A 491 -20.58 -13.87 -9.62
N THR A 492 -20.67 -13.59 -8.32
CA THR A 492 -21.92 -13.57 -7.55
C THR A 492 -22.59 -12.21 -7.51
N PHE A 493 -22.04 -11.16 -8.12
CA PHE A 493 -22.62 -9.81 -8.07
C PHE A 493 -24.01 -9.74 -8.73
N TYR A 494 -24.84 -8.85 -8.22
CA TYR A 494 -26.11 -8.49 -8.82
C TYR A 494 -25.85 -7.60 -10.03
N LEU A 495 -26.56 -7.84 -11.13
CA LEU A 495 -26.54 -6.98 -12.31
C LEU A 495 -27.87 -7.10 -13.06
N GLU A 496 -28.14 -6.10 -13.89
CA GLU A 496 -29.29 -6.07 -14.77
C GLU A 496 -28.80 -5.85 -16.19
N TYR A 497 -29.32 -6.63 -17.14
CA TYR A 497 -28.98 -6.48 -18.56
C TYR A 497 -30.19 -6.85 -19.41
N ASP A 498 -30.61 -5.94 -20.29
CA ASP A 498 -31.74 -6.15 -21.21
C ASP A 498 -33.03 -6.59 -20.47
N ASP A 499 -33.38 -5.86 -19.39
CA ASP A 499 -34.49 -6.14 -18.48
C ASP A 499 -34.43 -7.51 -17.75
N VAL A 500 -33.30 -8.22 -17.83
CA VAL A 500 -33.05 -9.45 -17.09
C VAL A 500 -32.24 -9.15 -15.83
N TYR A 501 -32.86 -9.41 -14.69
CA TYR A 501 -32.22 -9.29 -13.39
C TYR A 501 -31.49 -10.57 -12.98
N PHE A 502 -30.17 -10.47 -12.80
CA PHE A 502 -29.34 -11.56 -12.32
C PHE A 502 -29.11 -11.41 -10.80
N LYS A 503 -29.76 -12.26 -10.02
CA LYS A 503 -29.60 -12.29 -8.57
C LYS A 503 -28.18 -12.69 -8.16
N GLY A 504 -27.69 -12.15 -7.06
CA GLY A 504 -26.44 -12.55 -6.43
C GLY A 504 -26.59 -13.58 -5.31
N SER A 505 -25.55 -13.68 -4.48
CA SER A 505 -25.53 -14.60 -3.34
C SER A 505 -26.40 -14.11 -2.17
N ASN A 506 -26.70 -15.01 -1.23
CA ASN A 506 -27.47 -14.68 -0.03
C ASN A 506 -26.71 -13.66 0.83
N LYS A 507 -27.45 -12.67 1.35
CA LYS A 507 -26.91 -11.68 2.27
C LYS A 507 -26.49 -12.33 3.59
N ASP A 508 -25.38 -11.86 4.15
CA ASP A 508 -25.00 -12.12 5.52
C ASP A 508 -25.75 -11.15 6.46
N SER A 509 -26.45 -11.70 7.46
CA SER A 509 -27.24 -10.90 8.42
C SER A 509 -26.41 -9.93 9.25
N ARG A 510 -25.08 -10.11 9.29
CA ARG A 510 -24.16 -9.16 9.91
C ARG A 510 -24.03 -7.85 9.15
N TYR A 511 -24.19 -7.88 7.84
CA TYR A 511 -23.92 -6.74 6.95
C TYR A 511 -25.16 -6.27 6.19
N ALA A 512 -26.33 -6.80 6.54
CA ALA A 512 -27.58 -6.46 5.89
C ALA A 512 -28.78 -6.61 6.84
N LEU A 513 -29.81 -5.81 6.58
CA LEU A 513 -31.10 -5.95 7.25
C LEU A 513 -31.86 -7.15 6.67
N ARG A 514 -32.17 -8.13 7.53
CA ARG A 514 -32.76 -9.41 7.13
C ARG A 514 -34.12 -9.27 6.42
N GLU A 515 -34.88 -8.26 6.80
CA GLU A 515 -36.22 -8.02 6.29
C GLU A 515 -36.23 -7.25 4.96
N GLU A 516 -35.07 -6.73 4.51
CA GLU A 516 -34.99 -5.98 3.27
C GLU A 516 -34.93 -6.88 2.04
N PRO A 517 -35.88 -6.73 1.10
CA PRO A 517 -35.84 -7.47 -0.15
C PRO A 517 -34.61 -7.08 -0.98
N ASP A 518 -34.18 -7.98 -1.86
CA ASP A 518 -33.13 -7.79 -2.87
C ASP A 518 -33.63 -8.27 -4.23
N ASN A 519 -34.88 -7.95 -4.54
CA ASN A 519 -35.54 -8.38 -5.76
C ASN A 519 -35.18 -7.49 -6.96
N THR A 520 -34.55 -6.35 -6.71
CA THR A 520 -34.12 -5.39 -7.74
C THR A 520 -32.70 -4.94 -7.48
N LEU A 521 -32.01 -4.49 -8.53
CA LEU A 521 -30.65 -3.97 -8.42
C LEU A 521 -30.57 -2.77 -7.47
N VAL A 522 -31.56 -1.88 -7.48
CA VAL A 522 -31.64 -0.73 -6.57
C VAL A 522 -31.68 -1.18 -5.10
N GLN A 523 -32.49 -2.19 -4.79
CA GLN A 523 -32.55 -2.75 -3.44
C GLN A 523 -31.23 -3.41 -3.03
N ALA A 524 -30.57 -4.13 -3.94
CA ALA A 524 -29.25 -4.70 -3.69
C ALA A 524 -28.20 -3.60 -3.44
N LYS A 525 -28.18 -2.53 -4.24
CA LYS A 525 -27.28 -1.37 -4.03
C LYS A 525 -27.52 -0.72 -2.66
N ASN A 526 -28.78 -0.51 -2.25
CA ASN A 526 -29.09 0.03 -0.91
C ASN A 526 -28.63 -0.89 0.22
N SER A 527 -28.75 -2.21 0.04
CA SER A 527 -28.23 -3.20 0.99
C SER A 527 -26.70 -3.13 1.09
N ASP A 528 -26.00 -2.92 -0.01
CA ASP A 528 -24.53 -2.74 0.00
C ASP A 528 -24.11 -1.50 0.78
N LEU A 529 -24.85 -0.39 0.63
CA LEU A 529 -24.54 0.87 1.35
C LEU A 529 -24.63 0.68 2.86
N PHE A 530 -25.58 -0.12 3.34
CA PHE A 530 -25.65 -0.50 4.75
C PHE A 530 -24.40 -1.31 5.16
N GLY A 531 -24.05 -2.35 4.39
CA GLY A 531 -22.87 -3.16 4.63
C GLY A 531 -21.56 -2.36 4.60
N LEU A 532 -21.45 -1.38 3.70
CA LEU A 532 -20.33 -0.43 3.65
C LEU A 532 -20.24 0.38 4.95
N GLY A 533 -21.36 0.92 5.42
CA GLY A 533 -21.43 1.62 6.69
C GLY A 533 -20.93 0.75 7.85
N VAL A 534 -21.34 -0.53 7.89
CA VAL A 534 -20.90 -1.49 8.94
C VAL A 534 -19.39 -1.68 8.90
N HIS A 535 -18.80 -1.90 7.73
CA HIS A 535 -17.35 -2.08 7.60
C HIS A 535 -16.57 -0.82 7.99
N ILE A 536 -17.00 0.37 7.53
CA ILE A 536 -16.33 1.62 7.88
C ILE A 536 -16.43 1.87 9.39
N PHE A 537 -17.59 1.63 10.00
CA PHE A 537 -17.75 1.73 11.45
C PHE A 537 -16.77 0.82 12.18
N GLN A 538 -16.70 -0.46 11.77
CA GLN A 538 -15.85 -1.45 12.40
C GLN A 538 -14.35 -1.19 12.18
N LEU A 539 -13.98 -0.62 11.04
CA LEU A 539 -12.60 -0.22 10.78
C LEU A 539 -12.19 0.95 11.69
N LEU A 540 -13.05 1.95 11.87
CA LEU A 540 -12.75 3.17 12.63
C LEU A 540 -12.89 2.98 14.14
N LEU A 541 -13.81 2.14 14.60
CA LEU A 541 -14.17 1.99 16.01
C LEU A 541 -13.88 0.59 16.58
N GLY A 542 -13.33 -0.33 15.78
CA GLY A 542 -12.93 -1.68 16.22
C GLY A 542 -14.09 -2.66 16.48
N THR A 543 -15.31 -2.14 16.70
CA THR A 543 -16.50 -2.92 17.05
C THR A 543 -17.58 -2.87 15.98
N HIS A 544 -18.54 -3.80 16.06
CA HIS A 544 -19.71 -3.78 15.21
C HIS A 544 -20.69 -2.69 15.70
N PRO A 545 -21.33 -1.91 14.80
CA PRO A 545 -22.31 -0.87 15.20
C PRO A 545 -23.51 -1.42 15.97
N PHE A 546 -23.73 -2.73 15.97
CA PHE A 546 -24.75 -3.42 16.75
C PHE A 546 -24.08 -4.58 17.50
N GLU A 547 -24.06 -4.56 18.85
CA GLU A 547 -23.26 -5.46 19.70
C GLU A 547 -23.42 -6.98 19.42
N SER A 548 -24.54 -7.42 18.85
CA SER A 548 -24.81 -8.83 18.53
C SER A 548 -24.66 -9.20 17.05
N GLY A 549 -24.23 -8.27 16.19
CA GLY A 549 -24.16 -8.49 14.75
C GLY A 549 -25.52 -8.62 14.06
N ASP A 550 -26.63 -8.44 14.77
CA ASP A 550 -27.98 -8.47 14.22
C ASP A 550 -28.59 -7.06 14.37
N PRO A 551 -28.64 -6.25 13.29
CA PRO A 551 -29.14 -4.89 13.35
C PRO A 551 -30.64 -4.81 13.69
N SER A 552 -31.39 -5.89 13.49
CA SER A 552 -32.83 -5.94 13.78
C SER A 552 -33.17 -6.01 15.27
N LYS A 553 -32.16 -6.23 16.12
CA LYS A 553 -32.34 -6.53 17.56
C LYS A 553 -31.89 -5.43 18.52
N LYS A 554 -31.28 -4.35 18.04
CA LYS A 554 -30.79 -3.24 18.89
C LYS A 554 -30.93 -1.89 18.20
N ASN A 555 -31.28 -0.85 18.96
CA ASN A 555 -31.39 0.51 18.44
C ASN A 555 -30.01 1.20 18.45
N PHE A 556 -29.57 1.73 17.32
CA PHE A 556 -28.33 2.50 17.24
C PHE A 556 -28.37 3.76 18.13
N ASP A 557 -29.55 4.33 18.38
CA ASP A 557 -29.71 5.45 19.31
C ASP A 557 -29.32 5.09 20.75
N SER A 558 -29.53 3.86 21.19
CA SER A 558 -29.11 3.47 22.55
C SER A 558 -27.59 3.42 22.66
N LEU A 559 -26.88 3.05 21.59
CA LEU A 559 -25.42 3.09 21.52
C LEU A 559 -24.88 4.53 21.54
N ILE A 560 -25.51 5.45 20.79
CA ILE A 560 -25.15 6.88 20.83
C ILE A 560 -25.42 7.47 22.23
N ASN A 561 -26.53 7.09 22.86
CA ASN A 561 -26.93 7.61 24.17
C ASN A 561 -26.11 7.03 25.33
N ASP A 562 -25.72 5.75 25.28
CA ASP A 562 -24.82 5.15 26.27
C ASP A 562 -23.40 5.71 26.13
N ALA A 563 -22.91 5.95 24.91
CA ALA A 563 -21.64 6.65 24.66
C ALA A 563 -21.62 8.11 25.16
N ARG A 564 -22.79 8.71 25.39
CA ARG A 564 -22.95 10.06 25.98
C ARG A 564 -23.08 10.04 27.50
N GLN A 565 -23.49 8.92 28.11
CA GLN A 565 -23.75 8.83 29.56
C GLN A 565 -22.58 8.23 30.36
N THR A 566 -21.63 7.53 29.71
CA THR A 566 -20.44 6.95 30.35
C THR A 566 -19.39 7.97 30.78
N THR A 567 -19.55 9.26 30.47
CA THR A 567 -18.68 10.34 30.97
C THR A 567 -18.80 10.61 32.47
N GLU A 568 -19.81 10.07 33.18
CA GLU A 568 -19.99 10.36 34.61
C GLU A 568 -19.96 9.15 35.56
N ARG A 569 -19.86 7.89 35.09
CA ARG A 569 -19.81 6.74 36.01
C ARG A 569 -18.82 5.64 35.60
N SER A 570 -17.71 5.65 36.33
CA SER A 570 -16.88 4.51 36.77
C SER A 570 -16.20 3.61 35.73
N SER A 571 -14.88 3.76 35.66
CA SER A 571 -13.88 2.72 35.99
C SER A 571 -14.26 1.24 35.75
N SER A 572 -13.84 0.68 34.61
CA SER A 572 -13.05 -0.57 34.52
C SER A 572 -13.11 -1.15 33.10
N THR A 573 -12.05 -0.92 32.30
CA THR A 573 -11.27 -1.87 31.49
C THR A 573 -10.47 -1.08 30.46
N ASN A 574 -9.15 -1.29 30.44
CA ASN A 574 -8.21 -0.60 29.56
C ASN A 574 -8.34 -1.14 28.12
N HIS A 575 -8.95 -0.41 27.19
CA HIS A 575 -8.68 -0.52 25.75
C HIS A 575 -8.86 0.86 25.09
N HIS A 576 -7.85 1.32 24.33
CA HIS A 576 -7.82 2.61 23.63
C HIS A 576 -8.61 2.55 22.30
N GLU A 577 -9.93 2.37 22.35
CA GLU A 577 -10.79 2.56 21.17
C GLU A 577 -11.33 4.01 21.12
N PRO A 578 -11.41 4.67 19.95
CA PRO A 578 -11.99 6.00 19.86
C PRO A 578 -13.49 5.95 20.15
N GLU A 579 -13.98 6.82 21.02
CA GLU A 579 -15.42 6.99 21.23
C GLU A 579 -16.10 7.57 19.99
N PHE A 580 -17.33 7.15 19.68
CA PHE A 580 -18.11 7.67 18.54
C PHE A 580 -18.21 9.21 18.52
N SER A 581 -18.29 9.83 19.69
CA SER A 581 -18.33 11.29 19.88
C SER A 581 -17.05 12.02 19.44
N LYS A 582 -15.92 11.30 19.35
CA LYS A 582 -14.61 11.82 18.94
C LYS A 582 -14.41 11.77 17.42
N LEU A 583 -15.27 11.08 16.68
CA LEU A 583 -15.24 11.09 15.21
C LEU A 583 -15.54 12.51 14.68
N PRO A 584 -14.96 12.91 13.54
CA PRO A 584 -15.34 14.16 12.88
C PRO A 584 -16.84 14.20 12.57
N ASP A 585 -17.46 15.39 12.69
CA ASP A 585 -18.91 15.58 12.52
C ASP A 585 -19.43 15.03 11.17
N VAL A 586 -18.63 15.18 10.12
CA VAL A 586 -18.95 14.66 8.78
C VAL A 586 -19.08 13.14 8.77
N ILE A 587 -18.26 12.43 9.55
CA ILE A 587 -18.30 10.96 9.67
C ILE A 587 -19.46 10.53 10.57
N GLN A 588 -19.66 11.23 11.69
CA GLN A 588 -20.81 10.97 12.57
C GLN A 588 -22.14 11.12 11.82
N LEU A 589 -22.26 12.15 10.98
CA LEU A 589 -23.44 12.38 10.15
C LEU A 589 -23.69 11.20 9.20
N LYS A 590 -22.65 10.73 8.50
CA LYS A 590 -22.77 9.58 7.57
C LYS A 590 -23.21 8.31 8.29
N PHE A 591 -22.78 8.08 9.54
CA PHE A 591 -23.28 6.95 10.33
C PHE A 591 -24.74 7.11 10.73
N LYS A 592 -25.21 8.32 11.08
CA LYS A 592 -26.63 8.57 11.38
C LYS A 592 -27.51 8.37 10.16
N GLU A 593 -27.12 8.94 9.02
CA GLU A 593 -27.81 8.71 7.73
C GLU A 593 -27.88 7.21 7.39
N CYS A 594 -26.82 6.45 7.69
CA CYS A 594 -26.77 5.02 7.37
C CYS A 594 -27.59 4.14 8.33
N PHE A 595 -27.51 4.38 9.65
CA PHE A 595 -27.99 3.48 10.70
C PHE A 595 -29.20 4.00 11.48
N ILE A 596 -29.67 5.22 11.21
CA ILE A 596 -30.89 5.77 11.80
C ILE A 596 -31.86 6.04 10.65
N ASP A 597 -31.58 7.05 9.84
CA ASP A 597 -32.46 7.45 8.73
C ASP A 597 -32.59 6.31 7.71
N GLY A 598 -31.47 5.64 7.44
CA GLY A 598 -31.36 4.51 6.53
C GLY A 598 -32.07 3.22 6.97
N ILE A 599 -32.50 3.09 8.23
CA ILE A 599 -33.28 1.92 8.68
C ILE A 599 -34.72 2.04 8.17
N ASP A 600 -35.32 3.22 8.30
CA ASP A 600 -36.70 3.48 7.89
C ASP A 600 -36.81 3.80 6.39
N ASP A 601 -35.83 4.53 5.85
CA ASP A 601 -35.73 4.87 4.43
C ASP A 601 -34.37 4.46 3.85
N PRO A 602 -34.28 3.31 3.16
CA PRO A 602 -33.02 2.84 2.58
C PRO A 602 -32.39 3.83 1.58
N THR A 603 -33.15 4.78 1.03
CA THR A 603 -32.65 5.79 0.09
C THR A 603 -31.94 6.96 0.79
N ALA A 604 -32.13 7.11 2.10
CA ALA A 604 -31.43 8.09 2.93
C ALA A 604 -29.99 7.67 3.26
N ARG A 605 -29.61 6.41 2.99
CA ARG A 605 -28.25 5.91 3.23
C ARG A 605 -27.23 6.68 2.38
N PRO A 606 -26.05 7.03 2.92
CA PRO A 606 -25.04 7.71 2.14
C PRO A 606 -24.55 6.83 1.00
N LYS A 607 -24.47 7.40 -0.20
CA LYS A 607 -23.88 6.72 -1.35
C LYS A 607 -22.39 6.49 -1.13
N ALA A 608 -21.83 5.47 -1.80
CA ALA A 608 -20.40 5.17 -1.71
C ALA A 608 -19.51 6.38 -2.05
N VAL A 609 -19.90 7.21 -3.02
CA VAL A 609 -19.18 8.47 -3.36
C VAL A 609 -19.17 9.49 -2.22
N GLU A 610 -20.19 9.50 -1.36
CA GLU A 610 -20.25 10.40 -0.22
C GLU A 610 -19.35 9.92 0.92
N TRP A 611 -19.27 8.59 1.12
CA TRP A 611 -18.26 7.99 1.99
C TRP A 611 -16.84 8.29 1.51
N VAL A 612 -16.57 8.18 0.20
CA VAL A 612 -15.26 8.56 -0.37
C VAL A 612 -14.89 10.00 -0.03
N ARG A 613 -15.82 10.96 -0.22
CA ARG A 613 -15.59 12.36 0.13
C ARG A 613 -15.36 12.56 1.63
N ALA A 614 -16.16 11.88 2.47
CA ALA A 614 -16.05 12.00 3.92
C ALA A 614 -14.71 11.45 4.43
N MET A 615 -14.27 10.30 3.90
CA MET A 615 -12.99 9.67 4.26
C MET A 615 -11.78 10.48 3.80
N ASN A 616 -11.82 11.06 2.60
CA ASN A 616 -10.76 11.94 2.11
C ASN A 616 -10.55 13.21 2.95
N ASN A 617 -11.55 13.63 3.74
CA ASN A 617 -11.41 14.80 4.61
C ASN A 617 -10.71 14.49 5.94
N ILE A 618 -10.49 13.20 6.25
CA ILE A 618 -9.99 12.75 7.57
C ILE A 618 -8.75 11.85 7.46
N ILE A 619 -8.31 11.61 6.23
CA ILE A 619 -7.02 11.04 5.79
C ILE A 619 -6.18 12.21 5.38
#